data_AF-A0A0C2FI00-F1
#
_entry.id   AF-A0A0C2FI00-F1
#
_cell.length_a   1.000
_cell.length_b   1.000
_cell.length_c   1.000
_cell.angle_alpha   90.00
_cell.angle_beta   90.00
_cell.angle_gamma   90.00
#
_symmetry.space_group_name_H-M   'P 1'
#
loop_
_entity.id
_entity.type
_entity.pdbx_description
1 polymer ?
#
loop_
_entity_poly.entity_id
_entity_poly.type
_entity_poly.pdbx_seq_one_letter_code
_entity_poly.pdbx_strand_id
1 'polypeptide(L)'
;GDDVYKGVKIDYRNTAVTPQNFLNILKGNASGIVGGNGRVIESNPNDRIFVFFTDHGGVGMIAFPDEMLTVKELDEALNWMYRNDRYDQLVFYLEACESGSMFENVLKSSINGQSCFRKVSWKI
;
A
#
# COMPACT_ATOMS: atom_id res chain seq x y z
N GLY A 1 6.04 25.93 -9.20
CA GLY A 1 4.78 25.21 -8.94
C GLY A 1 4.13 25.83 -7.72
N ASP A 2 2.83 25.60 -7.58
CA ASP A 2 2.06 26.09 -6.44
C ASP A 2 2.35 25.27 -5.15
N ASP A 3 2.01 25.82 -3.99
CA ASP A 3 2.10 25.10 -2.71
C ASP A 3 1.05 23.97 -2.66
N VAL A 4 1.53 22.73 -2.55
CA VAL A 4 0.70 21.51 -2.46
C VAL A 4 0.55 21.00 -1.02
N TYR A 5 1.19 21.63 -0.04
CA TYR A 5 1.19 21.20 1.36
C TYR A 5 -0.04 21.70 2.12
N LYS A 6 -0.49 22.92 1.82
CA LYS A 6 -1.61 23.54 2.53
C LYS A 6 -2.88 22.69 2.39
N GLY A 7 -3.42 22.26 3.55
CA GLY A 7 -4.67 21.51 3.63
C GLY A 7 -4.52 19.99 3.65
N VAL A 8 -3.30 19.47 3.44
CA VAL A 8 -3.00 18.03 3.57
C VAL A 8 -3.38 17.55 4.97
N LYS A 9 -4.11 16.44 5.04
CA LYS A 9 -4.42 15.75 6.30
C LYS A 9 -3.30 14.78 6.60
N ILE A 10 -2.65 14.96 7.74
CA ILE A 10 -1.51 14.16 8.15
C ILE A 10 -1.99 13.18 9.22
N ASP A 11 -2.24 11.94 8.81
CA ASP A 11 -2.68 10.86 9.70
C ASP A 11 -1.48 10.22 10.42
N TYR A 12 -0.36 10.06 9.70
CA TYR A 12 0.89 9.47 10.19
C TYR A 12 2.08 10.35 9.80
N ARG A 13 3.04 10.53 10.71
CA ARG A 13 4.25 11.35 10.51
C ARG A 13 5.41 10.83 11.34
N ASN A 14 6.63 11.16 10.92
CA ASN A 14 7.87 10.79 11.62
C ASN A 14 7.91 9.28 11.90
N THR A 15 8.18 8.88 13.14
CA THR A 15 8.29 7.50 13.61
C THR A 15 6.99 6.69 13.48
N ALA A 16 5.86 7.30 13.14
CA ALA A 16 4.62 6.58 12.86
C ALA A 16 4.54 6.09 11.39
N VAL A 17 5.47 6.49 10.52
CA VAL A 17 5.56 6.03 9.13
C VAL A 17 6.40 4.75 9.10
N THR A 18 5.75 3.62 9.37
CA THR A 18 6.41 2.30 9.43
C THR A 18 5.74 1.30 8.49
N PRO A 19 6.47 0.26 8.02
CA PRO A 19 5.89 -0.83 7.24
C PRO A 19 4.70 -1.47 7.95
N GLN A 20 4.82 -1.70 9.27
CA GLN A 20 3.78 -2.34 10.06
C GLN A 20 2.50 -1.50 10.13
N ASN A 21 2.61 -0.18 10.31
CA ASN A 21 1.45 0.70 10.26
C ASN A 21 0.84 0.72 8.86
N PHE A 22 1.65 0.78 7.81
CA PHE A 22 1.15 0.73 6.42
C PHE A 22 0.33 -0.54 6.13
N LEU A 23 0.83 -1.71 6.55
CA LEU A 23 0.11 -2.98 6.40
C LEU A 23 -1.18 -3.03 7.24
N ASN A 24 -1.16 -2.46 8.45
CA ASN A 24 -2.36 -2.37 9.30
C ASN A 24 -3.40 -1.42 8.71
N ILE A 25 -2.97 -0.30 8.11
CA ILE A 25 -3.85 0.63 7.39
C ILE A 25 -4.55 -0.09 6.24
N LEU A 26 -3.80 -0.79 5.39
CA LEU A 26 -4.35 -1.60 4.29
C LEU A 26 -5.37 -2.62 4.78
N LYS A 27 -5.05 -3.34 5.86
CA LYS A 27 -5.94 -4.37 6.42
C LYS A 27 -7.10 -3.80 7.24
N GLY A 28 -7.18 -2.49 7.48
CA GLY A 28 -8.18 -1.91 8.37
C GLY A 28 -8.01 -2.31 9.85
N ASN A 29 -6.79 -2.63 10.29
CA ASN A 29 -6.50 -3.08 11.64
C ASN A 29 -6.10 -1.90 12.55
N ALA A 30 -7.07 -1.14 13.03
CA ALA A 30 -6.82 0.01 13.91
C ALA A 30 -6.13 -0.38 15.23
N SER A 31 -6.43 -1.55 15.79
CA SER A 31 -5.81 -2.03 17.04
C SER A 31 -4.32 -2.34 16.92
N GLY A 32 -3.82 -2.57 15.70
CA GLY A 32 -2.40 -2.80 15.44
C GLY A 32 -1.59 -1.53 15.21
N ILE A 33 -2.23 -0.36 15.18
CA ILE A 33 -1.56 0.91 14.91
C ILE A 33 -0.78 1.38 16.14
N VAL A 34 0.47 1.82 15.91
CA VAL A 34 1.31 2.47 16.91
C VAL A 34 1.65 3.89 16.45
N GLY A 35 1.22 4.89 17.23
CA GLY A 35 1.36 6.31 16.87
C GLY A 35 0.35 6.76 15.81
N GLY A 36 0.54 7.97 15.26
CA GLY A 36 -0.43 8.59 14.34
C GLY A 36 -1.77 8.88 15.00
N ASN A 37 -2.82 9.05 14.19
CA ASN A 37 -4.18 9.29 14.68
C ASN A 37 -5.09 8.04 14.65
N GLY A 38 -4.55 6.87 14.28
CA GLY A 38 -5.28 5.60 14.26
C GLY A 38 -6.15 5.36 13.04
N ARG A 39 -6.18 6.28 12.06
CA ARG A 39 -7.02 6.15 10.87
C ARG A 39 -6.53 5.03 9.96
N VAL A 40 -7.39 4.06 9.68
CA VAL A 40 -7.13 2.95 8.77
C VAL A 40 -8.15 2.91 7.62
N ILE A 41 -7.96 2.01 6.66
CA ILE A 41 -8.96 1.79 5.61
C ILE A 41 -10.09 0.92 6.16
N GLU A 42 -11.20 1.59 6.48
CA GLU A 42 -12.48 0.97 6.80
C GLU A 42 -13.27 0.82 5.50
N SER A 43 -13.24 -0.37 4.92
CA SER A 43 -13.75 -0.64 3.57
C SER A 43 -14.55 -1.93 3.49
N ASN A 44 -15.49 -1.96 2.55
CA ASN A 44 -16.41 -3.04 2.25
C ASN A 44 -16.27 -3.51 0.78
N PRO A 45 -16.97 -4.59 0.37
CA PRO A 45 -16.81 -5.18 -0.96
C PRO A 45 -17.20 -4.28 -2.14
N ASN A 46 -17.85 -3.13 -1.90
CA ASN A 46 -18.25 -2.19 -2.96
C ASN A 46 -17.31 -0.98 -3.07
N ASP A 47 -16.33 -0.86 -2.19
CA ASP A 47 -15.46 0.30 -2.13
C ASP A 47 -14.30 0.19 -3.14
N ARG A 48 -13.83 1.35 -3.61
CA ARG A 48 -12.66 1.45 -4.48
C ARG A 48 -11.51 2.09 -3.73
N ILE A 49 -10.37 1.42 -3.74
CA ILE A 49 -9.17 1.85 -3.02
C ILE A 49 -8.11 2.31 -4.02
N PHE A 50 -7.55 3.49 -3.76
CA PHE A 50 -6.38 3.99 -4.48
C PHE A 50 -5.21 4.14 -3.51
N VAL A 51 -4.09 3.52 -3.83
CA VAL A 51 -2.84 3.60 -3.07
C VAL A 51 -1.78 4.23 -3.97
N PHE A 52 -1.11 5.25 -3.46
CA PHE A 52 0.05 5.87 -4.08
C PHE A 52 1.21 5.81 -3.11
N PHE A 53 2.31 5.19 -3.53
CA PHE A 53 3.54 5.12 -2.77
C PHE A 53 4.69 5.72 -3.58
N THR A 54 5.51 6.53 -2.94
CA THR A 54 6.71 7.12 -3.54
C THR A 54 7.83 7.15 -2.51
N ASP A 55 8.94 6.46 -2.80
CA ASP A 55 10.20 6.53 -2.07
C ASP A 55 11.30 5.77 -2.82
N HIS A 56 12.40 5.45 -2.16
CA HIS A 56 13.39 4.48 -2.61
C HIS A 56 12.86 3.03 -2.64
N GLY A 57 13.53 2.20 -3.43
CA GLY A 57 13.26 0.77 -3.51
C GLY A 57 14.47 -0.01 -3.98
N GLY A 58 14.32 -1.32 -3.95
CA GLY A 58 15.28 -2.29 -4.48
C GLY A 58 14.54 -3.52 -4.97
N VAL A 59 15.29 -4.53 -5.41
CA VAL A 59 14.69 -5.78 -5.91
C VAL A 59 13.88 -6.44 -4.79
N GLY A 60 12.56 -6.45 -4.94
CA GLY A 60 11.62 -7.09 -4.02
C GLY A 60 11.41 -6.35 -2.69
N MET A 61 11.75 -5.06 -2.59
CA MET A 61 11.47 -4.26 -1.39
C MET A 61 11.33 -2.75 -1.68
N ILE A 62 10.61 -2.05 -0.80
CA ILE A 62 10.47 -0.59 -0.80
C ILE A 62 10.85 -0.01 0.56
N ALA A 63 11.39 1.20 0.58
CA ALA A 63 11.92 1.82 1.79
C ALA A 63 10.84 2.54 2.61
N PHE A 64 11.00 2.48 3.91
CA PHE A 64 10.38 3.38 4.89
C PHE A 64 11.52 4.14 5.58
N PRO A 65 11.25 5.23 6.32
CA PRO A 65 12.30 6.07 6.90
C PRO A 65 13.39 5.31 7.66
N ASP A 66 13.01 4.29 8.44
CA ASP A 66 13.92 3.51 9.29
C ASP A 66 13.92 2.00 8.99
N GLU A 67 13.06 1.52 8.08
CA GLU A 67 12.78 0.11 7.84
C GLU A 67 12.51 -0.18 6.35
N MET A 68 12.32 -1.44 5.97
CA MET A 68 11.98 -1.85 4.60
C MET A 68 10.70 -2.69 4.61
N LEU A 69 9.88 -2.54 3.58
CA LEU A 69 8.75 -3.43 3.32
C LEU A 69 9.08 -4.35 2.16
N THR A 70 8.99 -5.66 2.37
CA THR A 70 9.27 -6.67 1.34
C THR A 70 8.06 -6.95 0.45
N VAL A 71 8.32 -7.44 -0.76
CA VAL A 71 7.28 -7.91 -1.70
C VAL A 71 6.37 -8.97 -1.08
N LYS A 72 6.92 -9.84 -0.24
CA LYS A 72 6.17 -10.91 0.42
C LYS A 72 5.15 -10.34 1.42
N GLU A 73 5.56 -9.39 2.24
CA GLU A 73 4.67 -8.77 3.24
C GLU A 73 3.54 -7.97 2.57
N LEU A 74 3.87 -7.25 1.49
CA LEU A 74 2.87 -6.52 0.71
C LEU A 74 1.89 -7.48 0.03
N ASP A 75 2.38 -8.57 -0.59
CA ASP A 75 1.55 -9.61 -1.21
C ASP A 75 0.60 -10.25 -0.21
N GLU A 76 1.11 -10.65 0.96
CA GLU A 76 0.30 -11.23 2.03
C GLU A 76 -0.82 -10.28 2.48
N ALA A 77 -0.54 -8.96 2.56
CA ALA A 77 -1.56 -7.98 2.89
C ALA A 77 -2.62 -7.80 1.80
N LEU A 78 -2.21 -7.67 0.55
CA LEU A 78 -3.15 -7.52 -0.58
C LEU A 78 -4.02 -8.78 -0.75
N ASN A 79 -3.43 -9.96 -0.57
CA ASN A 79 -4.15 -11.24 -0.61
C ASN A 79 -5.12 -11.39 0.56
N TRP A 80 -4.74 -10.92 1.75
CA TRP A 80 -5.65 -10.88 2.88
C TRP A 80 -6.83 -9.95 2.60
N MET A 81 -6.60 -8.75 2.06
CA MET A 81 -7.68 -7.82 1.72
C MET A 81 -8.63 -8.42 0.68
N TYR A 82 -8.09 -9.09 -0.35
CA TYR A 82 -8.88 -9.79 -1.36
C TYR A 82 -9.73 -10.90 -0.76
N ARG A 83 -9.14 -11.79 0.06
CA ARG A 83 -9.85 -12.93 0.69
C ARG A 83 -10.91 -12.53 1.71
N ASN A 84 -10.88 -11.29 2.20
CA ASN A 84 -11.81 -10.76 3.18
C ASN A 84 -12.77 -9.71 2.56
N ASP A 85 -12.91 -9.71 1.23
CA ASP A 85 -13.81 -8.84 0.46
C ASP A 85 -13.70 -7.35 0.87
N ARG A 86 -12.47 -6.86 1.05
CA ARG A 86 -12.21 -5.51 1.56
C ARG A 86 -12.28 -4.43 0.49
N TYR A 87 -12.55 -4.76 -0.77
CA TYR A 87 -12.72 -3.80 -1.87
C TYR A 87 -13.35 -4.47 -3.09
N ASP A 88 -14.00 -3.67 -3.94
CA ASP A 88 -14.39 -4.04 -5.31
C ASP A 88 -13.17 -3.91 -6.24
N GLN A 89 -12.50 -2.75 -6.17
CA GLN A 89 -11.34 -2.43 -7.01
C GLN A 89 -10.23 -1.80 -6.19
N LEU A 90 -8.99 -2.24 -6.43
CA LEU A 90 -7.79 -1.64 -5.86
C LEU A 90 -6.83 -1.24 -6.97
N VAL A 91 -6.38 0.00 -6.95
CA VAL A 91 -5.33 0.52 -7.82
C VAL A 91 -4.14 0.93 -6.97
N PHE A 92 -2.96 0.39 -7.30
CA PHE A 92 -1.71 0.69 -6.59
C PHE A 92 -0.70 1.29 -7.56
N TYR A 93 -0.34 2.56 -7.33
CA TYR A 93 0.73 3.25 -8.03
C TYR A 93 1.97 3.23 -7.14
N LEU A 94 3.07 2.71 -7.68
CA LEU A 94 4.33 2.57 -6.96
C LEU A 94 5.45 3.24 -7.74
N GLU A 95 6.00 4.30 -7.16
CA GLU A 95 7.18 5.01 -7.65
C GLU A 95 8.38 4.70 -6.75
N ALA A 96 9.27 3.84 -7.24
CA ALA A 96 10.50 3.45 -6.56
C ALA A 96 11.48 2.79 -7.54
N CYS A 97 12.78 2.81 -7.22
CA CYS A 97 13.77 2.02 -7.96
C CYS A 97 13.37 0.53 -7.93
N GLU A 98 13.44 -0.13 -9.08
CA GLU A 98 13.04 -1.54 -9.25
C GLU A 98 11.60 -1.87 -8.81
N SER A 99 10.70 -0.87 -8.78
CA SER A 99 9.27 -1.03 -8.40
C SER A 99 8.56 -2.17 -9.13
N GLY A 100 8.96 -2.46 -10.37
CA GLY A 100 8.41 -3.57 -11.16
C GLY A 100 8.52 -4.93 -10.47
N SER A 101 9.58 -5.14 -9.67
CA SER A 101 9.86 -6.37 -8.93
C SER A 101 8.88 -6.62 -7.77
N MET A 102 8.24 -5.57 -7.24
CA MET A 102 7.23 -5.68 -6.18
C MET A 102 5.92 -6.33 -6.65
N PHE A 103 5.72 -6.49 -7.96
CA PHE A 103 4.46 -7.00 -8.51
C PHE A 103 4.62 -8.16 -9.50
N GLU A 104 5.84 -8.60 -9.78
CA GLU A 104 6.11 -9.58 -10.85
C GLU A 104 5.50 -10.97 -10.56
N ASN A 105 5.46 -11.36 -9.28
CA ASN A 105 4.89 -12.64 -8.84
C ASN A 105 3.59 -12.48 -8.03
N VAL A 106 3.38 -11.31 -7.41
CA VAL A 106 2.16 -10.95 -6.64
C VAL A 106 0.90 -10.98 -7.51
N LEU A 107 1.01 -10.46 -8.75
CA LEU A 107 -0.14 -10.40 -9.66
C LEU A 107 -0.51 -11.76 -10.26
N LYS A 108 0.41 -12.73 -10.27
CA LYS A 108 0.19 -14.05 -10.87
C LYS A 108 -0.61 -14.99 -9.97
N SER A 109 -0.50 -14.84 -8.65
CA SER A 109 -1.12 -15.77 -7.69
C SER A 109 -2.56 -15.46 -7.31
N SER A 110 -3.04 -14.22 -7.50
CA SER A 110 -4.19 -13.78 -6.67
C SER A 110 -5.27 -12.95 -7.36
N ILE A 111 -5.08 -12.46 -8.59
CA ILE A 111 -5.99 -11.45 -9.19
C ILE A 111 -6.52 -11.82 -10.59
N ASN A 112 -6.21 -13.01 -11.12
CA ASN A 112 -6.66 -13.42 -12.45
C ASN A 112 -8.16 -13.82 -12.56
N GLY A 113 -9.02 -13.39 -11.64
CA GLY A 113 -10.41 -13.84 -11.56
C GLY A 113 -11.46 -12.74 -11.70
N GLN A 114 -11.49 -11.76 -10.79
CA GLN A 114 -12.68 -10.91 -10.61
C GLN A 114 -12.44 -9.48 -10.12
N SER A 115 -11.25 -9.10 -9.61
CA SER A 115 -10.95 -7.70 -9.26
C SER A 115 -9.93 -7.09 -10.24
N CYS A 116 -10.24 -5.93 -10.81
CA CYS A 116 -9.39 -5.30 -11.80
C CYS A 116 -8.24 -4.55 -11.11
N PHE A 117 -7.12 -5.22 -10.85
CA PHE A 117 -5.90 -4.57 -10.37
C PHE A 117 -5.10 -4.04 -11.56
N ARG A 118 -5.09 -2.71 -11.74
CA ARG A 118 -4.31 -2.06 -12.79
C ARG A 118 -2.94 -1.66 -12.27
N LYS A 119 -1.90 -2.30 -12.79
CA LYS A 119 -0.50 -1.94 -12.55
C LYS A 119 -0.17 -0.65 -13.31
N VAL A 120 0.29 0.36 -12.58
CA VAL A 120 1.07 1.47 -13.16
C VAL A 120 2.36 1.54 -12.35
N SER A 121 3.41 0.96 -12.94
CA SER A 121 4.77 1.02 -12.40
C SER A 121 5.58 1.75 -13.45
N TRP A 122 6.17 2.86 -13.05
CA TRP A 122 7.13 3.58 -13.87
C TRP A 122 8.49 2.95 -13.59
N LYS A 123 9.18 2.55 -14.67
CA LYS A 123 10.58 2.19 -14.61
C LYS A 123 11.34 3.45 -14.99
N ILE A 124 11.89 4.14 -13.99
CA ILE A 124 12.88 5.20 -14.20
C ILE A 124 14.24 4.56 -14.49
#